data_AF-A0A846MXD6-F1
#
_entry.id   AF-A0A846MXD6-F1
#
_cell.length_a   1.000
_cell.length_b   1.000
_cell.length_c   1.000
_cell.angle_alpha   90.00
_cell.angle_beta   90.00
_cell.angle_gamma   90.00
#
_symmetry.space_group_name_H-M   'P 1'
#
loop_
_entity.id
_entity.type
_entity.pdbx_description
1 polymer ?
#
loop_
_entity_poly.entity_id
_entity_poly.type
_entity_poly.pdbx_seq_one_letter_code
_entity_poly.pdbx_strand_id
1 'polypeptide(L)'
;MPRLSSIGFCAILFAAPAFAQAQDQCPPQNAMRARMAAMISPEQRLMMFADAQKATADGSIDMKDYRAMQRDKIRAMSSEQRQAYFTDLTKRFNALPPAEQKALKEKSEAARAKMARNCPPVKE
;
A
#
# COMPACT_ATOMS: atom_id res chain seq x y z
N MET A 1 -25.49 -6.78 -64.33
CA MET A 1 -26.18 -6.34 -63.11
C MET A 1 -27.09 -7.46 -62.63
N PRO A 2 -27.33 -7.70 -61.32
CA PRO A 2 -26.54 -7.55 -60.09
C PRO A 2 -26.35 -8.90 -59.36
N ARG A 3 -25.53 -8.97 -58.29
CA ARG A 3 -25.91 -9.60 -57.00
C ARG A 3 -24.83 -9.42 -55.92
N LEU A 4 -25.33 -9.12 -54.73
CA LEU A 4 -24.63 -8.78 -53.50
C LEU A 4 -23.90 -9.97 -52.86
N SER A 5 -22.81 -9.69 -52.14
CA SER A 5 -22.31 -10.49 -51.00
C SER A 5 -21.65 -9.49 -50.03
N SER A 6 -22.31 -9.15 -48.92
CA SER A 6 -22.35 -9.87 -47.64
C SER A 6 -21.02 -9.88 -46.86
N ILE A 7 -20.93 -8.90 -45.95
CA ILE A 7 -20.56 -8.99 -44.52
C ILE A 7 -19.24 -9.70 -44.17
N GLY A 8 -18.35 -8.94 -43.52
CA GLY A 8 -17.24 -9.46 -42.73
C GLY A 8 -16.73 -8.40 -41.75
N PHE A 9 -17.56 -8.07 -40.76
CA PHE A 9 -17.25 -7.18 -39.65
C PHE A 9 -16.11 -7.79 -38.81
N CYS A 10 -14.88 -7.31 -38.96
CA CYS A 10 -13.77 -7.73 -38.09
C CYS A 10 -13.95 -7.08 -36.71
N ALA A 11 -14.56 -7.84 -35.81
CA ALA A 11 -14.59 -7.54 -34.39
C ALA A 11 -13.18 -7.71 -33.79
N ILE A 12 -12.61 -6.56 -33.42
CA ILE A 12 -11.95 -6.28 -32.13
C ILE A 12 -11.27 -7.48 -31.44
N LEU A 13 -9.94 -7.42 -31.33
CA LEU A 13 -9.22 -7.94 -30.16
C LEU A 13 -8.47 -6.76 -29.51
N PHE A 14 -9.13 -6.12 -28.56
CA PHE A 14 -8.49 -5.29 -27.55
C PHE A 14 -7.53 -6.19 -26.76
N ALA A 15 -6.24 -6.02 -26.96
CA ALA A 15 -5.23 -6.52 -26.01
C ALA A 15 -5.35 -5.67 -24.72
N ALA A 16 -6.14 -6.15 -23.76
CA ALA A 16 -6.16 -5.58 -22.42
C ALA A 16 -4.80 -5.81 -21.75
N PRO A 17 -4.21 -4.80 -21.07
CA PRO A 17 -3.00 -5.01 -20.30
C PRO A 17 -3.34 -5.86 -19.07
N ALA A 18 -2.86 -7.10 -19.04
CA ALA A 18 -2.96 -8.01 -17.90
C ALA A 18 -2.00 -7.62 -16.74
N PHE A 19 -1.95 -6.34 -16.37
CA PHE A 19 -1.17 -5.82 -15.24
C PHE A 19 -2.06 -5.43 -14.05
N ALA A 20 -3.16 -6.16 -13.81
CA ALA A 20 -4.04 -5.91 -12.67
C ALA A 20 -4.02 -7.02 -11.60
N GLN A 21 -3.50 -8.22 -11.89
CA GLN A 21 -3.65 -9.38 -10.99
C GLN A 21 -2.37 -9.84 -10.26
N ALA A 22 -1.25 -9.15 -10.42
CA ALA A 22 -0.04 -9.45 -9.64
C ALA A 22 -0.07 -8.85 -8.21
N GLN A 23 -1.14 -8.17 -7.80
CA GLN A 23 -1.22 -7.51 -6.48
C GLN A 23 -1.83 -8.39 -5.37
N ASP A 24 -2.36 -9.57 -5.69
CA ASP A 24 -3.14 -10.41 -4.76
C ASP A 24 -2.44 -11.72 -4.29
N GLN A 25 -1.18 -11.96 -4.67
CA GLN A 25 -0.51 -13.26 -4.44
C GLN A 25 0.14 -13.45 -3.06
N CYS A 26 -0.01 -12.51 -2.12
CA CYS A 26 0.15 -12.86 -0.70
C CYS A 26 -1.25 -12.91 -0.10
N PRO A 27 -1.72 -14.05 0.43
CA PRO A 27 -3.01 -14.09 1.09
C PRO A 27 -3.02 -13.00 2.17
N PRO A 28 -4.10 -12.21 2.30
CA PRO A 28 -4.23 -11.31 3.44
C PRO A 28 -4.19 -12.20 4.67
N GLN A 29 -3.03 -12.29 5.32
CA GLN A 29 -2.80 -13.26 6.41
C GLN A 29 -3.81 -13.11 7.55
N ASN A 30 -4.60 -12.04 7.57
CA ASN A 30 -5.91 -12.01 8.19
C ASN A 30 -6.81 -11.00 7.45
N ALA A 31 -8.05 -11.35 7.11
CA ALA A 31 -9.07 -10.39 6.65
C ALA A 31 -9.24 -9.21 7.63
N MET A 32 -9.02 -9.48 8.93
CA MET A 32 -8.97 -8.48 9.99
C MET A 32 -7.84 -7.47 9.80
N ARG A 33 -6.67 -7.87 9.28
CA ARG A 33 -5.54 -6.97 9.01
C ARG A 33 -5.80 -6.09 7.81
N ALA A 34 -6.46 -6.61 6.77
CA ALA A 34 -6.94 -5.80 5.64
C ALA A 34 -8.00 -4.78 6.11
N ARG A 35 -8.91 -5.20 6.99
CA ARG A 35 -9.92 -4.32 7.60
C ARG A 35 -9.31 -3.25 8.51
N MET A 36 -8.27 -3.58 9.28
CA MET A 36 -7.50 -2.59 10.06
C MET A 36 -6.71 -1.63 9.18
N ALA A 37 -6.13 -2.11 8.07
CA ALA A 37 -5.47 -1.24 7.09
C ALA A 37 -6.47 -0.29 6.40
N ALA A 38 -7.75 -0.66 6.33
CA ALA A 38 -8.82 0.21 5.83
C ALA A 38 -9.26 1.27 6.86
N MET A 39 -8.96 1.11 8.15
CA MET A 39 -9.24 2.12 9.19
C MET A 39 -8.19 3.25 9.24
N ILE A 40 -7.05 3.08 8.59
CA ILE A 40 -5.97 4.08 8.53
C ILE A 40 -5.92 4.62 7.10
N SER A 41 -5.96 5.95 6.97
CA SER A 41 -5.93 6.58 5.65
C SER A 41 -4.64 6.23 4.89
N PRO A 42 -4.65 6.26 3.55
CA PRO A 42 -3.44 6.04 2.76
C PRO A 42 -2.29 6.97 3.16
N GLU A 43 -2.59 8.24 3.43
CA GLU A 43 -1.63 9.28 3.81
C GLU A 43 -1.01 8.98 5.17
N GLN A 44 -1.84 8.60 6.16
CA GLN A 44 -1.38 8.21 7.48
C GLN A 44 -0.44 7.01 7.41
N ARG A 45 -0.76 6.01 6.57
CA ARG A 45 0.14 4.85 6.34
C ARG A 45 1.47 5.25 5.73
N LEU A 46 1.48 6.18 4.78
CA LEU A 46 2.71 6.68 4.17
C LEU A 46 3.58 7.42 5.19
N MET A 47 2.98 8.25 6.06
CA MET A 47 3.73 8.94 7.10
C MET A 47 4.26 8.01 8.18
N MET A 48 3.47 7.01 8.61
CA MET A 48 3.98 5.97 9.52
C MET A 48 5.14 5.19 8.90
N PHE A 49 5.10 4.95 7.58
CA PHE A 49 6.20 4.32 6.85
C PHE A 49 7.44 5.22 6.79
N ALA A 50 7.29 6.51 6.52
CA ALA A 50 8.39 7.48 6.57
C ALA A 50 9.02 7.55 7.97
N ASP A 51 8.21 7.61 9.02
CA ASP A 51 8.67 7.62 10.41
C ASP A 51 9.45 6.33 10.74
N ALA A 52 8.97 5.18 10.26
CA ALA A 52 9.68 3.91 10.41
C ALA A 52 11.04 3.92 9.71
N GLN A 53 11.09 4.36 8.45
CA GLN A 53 12.36 4.45 7.72
C GLN A 53 13.35 5.36 8.44
N LYS A 54 12.89 6.53 8.91
CA LYS A 54 13.72 7.48 9.64
C LYS A 54 14.23 6.90 10.95
N ALA A 55 13.38 6.24 11.72
CA ALA A 55 13.76 5.65 12.99
C ALA A 55 14.80 4.53 12.83
N THR A 56 14.73 3.75 11.75
CA THR A 56 15.66 2.64 11.50
C THR A 56 16.88 3.02 10.66
N ALA A 57 17.01 4.30 10.25
CA ALA A 57 17.99 4.71 9.25
C ALA A 57 19.44 4.60 9.72
N ASP A 58 19.69 4.78 11.02
CA ASP A 58 21.01 4.70 11.65
C ASP A 58 21.36 3.28 12.13
N GLY A 59 20.44 2.32 12.00
CA GLY A 59 20.62 0.94 12.46
C GLY A 59 20.55 0.76 13.98
N SER A 60 20.22 1.81 14.75
CA SER A 60 20.08 1.73 16.21
C SER A 60 18.90 0.87 16.66
N ILE A 61 17.89 0.71 15.80
CA ILE A 61 16.70 -0.09 16.04
C ILE A 61 16.33 -0.89 14.79
N ASP A 62 16.01 -2.17 14.96
CA ASP A 62 15.45 -2.99 13.89
C ASP A 62 13.98 -2.58 13.62
N MET A 63 13.59 -2.62 12.35
CA MET A 63 12.20 -2.48 11.91
C MET A 63 11.21 -3.36 12.69
N LYS A 64 11.60 -4.57 13.10
CA LYS A 64 10.74 -5.46 13.91
C LYS A 64 10.44 -4.86 15.28
N ASP A 65 11.45 -4.34 15.95
CA ASP A 65 11.34 -3.75 17.29
C ASP A 65 10.61 -2.42 17.23
N TYR A 66 10.91 -1.59 16.22
CA TYR A 66 10.18 -0.35 15.96
C TYR A 66 8.67 -0.62 15.78
N ARG A 67 8.30 -1.66 15.01
CA ARG A 67 6.89 -2.04 14.83
C ARG A 67 6.24 -2.50 16.13
N ALA A 68 6.95 -3.22 17.00
CA ALA A 68 6.44 -3.61 18.30
C ALA A 68 6.19 -2.37 19.18
N MET A 69 7.19 -1.50 19.30
CA MET A 69 7.10 -0.24 20.05
C MET A 69 5.96 0.66 19.56
N GLN A 70 5.77 0.78 18.24
CA GLN A 70 4.67 1.57 17.69
C GLN A 70 3.30 0.99 18.01
N ARG A 71 3.13 -0.34 17.98
CA ARG A 71 1.86 -0.95 18.41
C ARG A 71 1.59 -0.70 19.88
N ASP A 72 2.61 -0.85 20.73
CA ASP A 72 2.47 -0.64 22.18
C ASP A 72 2.14 0.82 22.49
N LYS A 73 2.80 1.76 21.79
CA LYS A 73 2.50 3.19 21.85
C LYS A 73 1.04 3.48 21.48
N ILE A 74 0.55 2.99 20.34
CA ILE A 74 -0.83 3.22 19.88
C ILE A 74 -1.85 2.55 20.82
N ARG A 75 -1.50 1.40 21.40
CA ARG A 75 -2.35 0.70 22.38
C ARG A 75 -2.45 1.46 23.69
N ALA A 76 -1.36 2.08 24.14
CA ALA A 76 -1.32 2.89 25.35
C ALA A 76 -2.03 4.25 25.21
N MET A 77 -2.25 4.73 23.97
CA MET A 77 -3.00 5.97 23.72
C MET A 77 -4.50 5.83 24.00
N SER A 78 -5.11 6.87 24.55
CA SER A 78 -6.57 7.02 24.57
C SER A 78 -7.16 7.15 23.15
N SER A 79 -8.47 7.04 23.00
CA SER A 79 -9.15 7.27 21.71
C SER A 79 -8.85 8.67 21.16
N GLU A 80 -8.93 9.69 22.01
CA GLU A 80 -8.64 11.09 21.65
C GLU A 80 -7.19 11.29 21.22
N GLN A 81 -6.24 10.69 21.96
CA GLN A 81 -4.82 10.74 21.61
C GLN A 81 -4.53 10.04 20.28
N ARG A 82 -5.18 8.89 20.01
CA ARG A 82 -5.08 8.22 18.71
C ARG A 82 -5.62 9.09 17.59
N GLN A 83 -6.77 9.72 17.80
CA GLN A 83 -7.36 10.61 16.79
C GLN A 83 -6.43 11.79 16.50
N ALA A 84 -5.92 12.46 17.54
CA ALA A 84 -4.96 13.55 17.38
C ALA A 84 -3.68 13.09 16.66
N TYR A 85 -3.16 11.91 16.99
CA TYR A 85 -1.99 11.32 16.33
C TYR A 85 -2.24 11.11 14.82
N PHE A 86 -3.37 10.52 14.44
CA PHE A 86 -3.70 10.29 13.04
C PHE A 86 -4.01 11.58 12.28
N THR A 87 -4.63 12.57 12.92
CA THR A 87 -4.80 13.91 12.34
C THR A 87 -3.47 14.61 12.10
N ASP A 88 -2.52 14.50 13.03
CA ASP A 88 -1.17 15.05 12.88
C ASP A 88 -0.42 14.39 11.71
N LEU A 89 -0.52 13.07 11.55
CA LEU A 89 0.06 12.37 10.40
C LEU A 89 -0.48 12.91 9.08
N THR A 90 -1.80 13.08 8.96
CA THR A 90 -2.41 13.66 7.75
C THR A 90 -1.93 15.09 7.52
N LYS A 91 -1.85 15.93 8.58
CA LYS A 91 -1.34 17.29 8.49
C LYS A 91 0.11 17.33 8.00
N ARG A 92 0.97 16.47 8.54
CA ARG A 92 2.38 16.33 8.13
C ARG A 92 2.49 15.90 6.67
N PHE A 93 1.67 14.96 6.21
CA PHE A 93 1.65 14.54 4.81
C PHE A 93 1.27 15.70 3.87
N ASN A 94 0.19 16.43 4.21
CA ASN A 94 -0.27 17.55 3.40
C ASN A 94 0.71 18.73 3.36
N ALA A 95 1.55 18.87 4.40
CA ALA A 95 2.61 19.85 4.45
C ALA A 95 3.84 19.47 3.60
N LEU A 96 3.97 18.21 3.16
CA LEU A 96 5.06 17.79 2.28
C LEU A 96 4.87 18.39 0.88
N PRO A 97 5.95 18.82 0.21
CA PRO A 97 5.92 19.15 -1.21
C PRO A 97 5.37 17.99 -2.06
N PRO A 98 4.64 18.25 -3.17
CA PRO A 98 4.08 17.19 -4.01
C PRO A 98 5.10 16.16 -4.52
N ALA A 99 6.34 16.61 -4.77
CA ALA A 99 7.43 15.73 -5.18
C ALA A 99 7.80 14.71 -4.08
N GLU A 100 7.80 15.13 -2.82
CA GLU A 100 8.09 14.26 -1.68
C GLU A 100 6.95 13.28 -1.40
N GLN A 101 5.69 13.73 -1.53
CA GLN A 101 4.53 12.84 -1.42
C GLN A 101 4.59 11.72 -2.47
N LYS A 102 4.92 12.06 -3.72
CA LYS A 102 5.11 11.09 -4.81
C LYS A 102 6.24 10.12 -4.50
N ALA A 103 7.41 10.63 -4.13
CA ALA A 103 8.56 9.78 -3.79
C ALA A 103 8.25 8.82 -2.63
N LEU A 104 7.50 9.29 -1.62
CA LEU A 104 7.10 8.46 -0.49
C LEU A 104 6.14 7.33 -0.92
N LYS A 105 5.19 7.63 -1.81
CA LYS A 105 4.28 6.64 -2.40
C LYS A 105 5.05 5.58 -3.17
N GLU A 106 5.95 5.98 -4.08
CA GLU A 106 6.76 5.07 -4.88
C GLU A 106 7.65 4.16 -4.00
N LYS A 107 8.28 4.72 -2.96
CA LYS A 107 9.07 3.94 -2.00
C LYS A 107 8.21 2.92 -1.24
N SER A 108 7.01 3.31 -0.83
CA SER A 108 6.07 2.42 -0.14
C SER A 108 5.62 1.27 -1.06
N GLU A 109 5.31 1.58 -2.33
CA GLU A 109 4.93 0.59 -3.33
C GLU A 109 6.08 -0.38 -3.65
N ALA A 110 7.30 0.12 -3.81
CA ALA A 110 8.49 -0.72 -4.02
C ALA A 110 8.75 -1.64 -2.81
N ALA A 111 8.61 -1.13 -1.59
CA ALA A 111 8.74 -1.93 -0.37
C ALA A 111 7.67 -3.02 -0.28
N ARG A 112 6.42 -2.70 -0.65
CA ARG A 112 5.32 -3.68 -0.75
C ARG A 112 5.61 -4.75 -1.81
N ALA A 113 6.09 -4.36 -2.98
CA ALA A 113 6.44 -5.29 -4.06
C ALA A 113 7.58 -6.23 -3.65
N LYS A 114 8.61 -5.72 -2.94
CA LYS A 114 9.69 -6.55 -2.38
C LYS A 114 9.17 -7.56 -1.37
N MET A 115 8.28 -7.14 -0.47
CA MET A 115 7.64 -8.07 0.48
C MET A 115 6.80 -9.12 -0.24
N ALA A 116 6.08 -8.74 -1.30
CA ALA A 116 5.27 -9.67 -2.08
C ALA A 116 6.10 -10.75 -2.78
N ARG A 117 7.24 -10.37 -3.37
CA ARG A 117 8.18 -11.31 -4.01
C ARG A 117 8.83 -12.30 -3.03
N ASN A 118 8.90 -11.94 -1.76
CA ASN A 118 9.49 -12.76 -0.70
C ASN A 118 8.44 -13.62 0.05
N CYS A 119 7.17 -13.63 -0.40
CA CYS A 119 6.16 -14.55 0.13
C CYS A 119 6.45 -15.98 -0.40
N PRO A 120 6.55 -17.00 0.48
CA PRO A 120 6.64 -18.39 0.03
C PRO A 120 5.34 -18.79 -0.68
N PRO A 121 5.39 -19.64 -1.73
CA PRO A 121 4.18 -20.15 -2.35
C PRO A 121 3.36 -20.92 -1.31
N VAL A 122 2.06 -20.63 -1.25
CA VAL A 122 1.11 -21.41 -0.46
C VAL A 122 1.11 -22.81 -1.09
N LYS A 123 1.58 -23.81 -0.36
CA LYS A 123 1.38 -25.21 -0.78
C LYS A 123 -0.11 -25.51 -0.62
N GLU A 124 -0.77 -25.77 -1.74
CA GLU A 124 -2.15 -26.30 -1.77
C GLU A 124 -2.22 -27.69 -1.15
#